data_AF-A0A430Q1U8-F1
#
_entry.id   AF-A0A430Q1U8-F1
#
_cell.length_a   1.000
_cell.length_b   1.000
_cell.length_c   1.000
_cell.angle_alpha   90.00
_cell.angle_beta   90.00
_cell.angle_gamma   90.00
#
_symmetry.space_group_name_H-M   'P 1'
#
loop_
_entity.id
_entity.type
_entity.pdbx_description
1 polymer ?
#
loop_
_entity_poly.entity_id
_entity_poly.type
_entity_poly.pdbx_seq_one_letter_code
_entity_poly.pdbx_strand_id
1 'polypeptide(L)' 'VLRDRLTNRQWTKDDEALTCFGCDREFSISTRRHHCRNCGGIFCQNCSSNRASTTFSKDPVRVCQMCYEELTSNAIN' A
#
# COMPACT_ATOMS: atom_id res chain seq x y z
N VAL A 1 7.83 -14.96 5.04
CA VAL A 1 7.92 -13.68 4.29
C VAL A 1 6.56 -13.08 3.94
N LEU A 2 5.57 -13.83 3.44
CA LEU A 2 4.19 -13.31 3.23
C LEU A 2 3.40 -13.04 4.53
N ARG A 3 3.67 -13.81 5.61
CA ARG A 3 2.99 -13.65 6.92
C ARG A 3 3.28 -12.33 7.64
N ASP A 4 4.45 -11.75 7.42
CA ASP A 4 4.77 -10.41 7.94
C ASP A 4 4.06 -9.30 7.14
N ARG A 5 3.64 -9.59 5.90
CA ARG A 5 2.98 -8.62 5.00
C ARG A 5 1.52 -8.34 5.35
N LEU A 6 0.87 -9.20 6.13
CA LEU A 6 -0.57 -9.11 6.42
C LEU A 6 -0.90 -8.72 7.87
N THR A 7 0.03 -8.92 8.81
CA THR A 7 -0.27 -8.86 10.25
C THR A 7 0.10 -7.53 10.90
N ASN A 8 1.01 -6.74 10.31
CA ASN A 8 1.40 -5.45 10.85
C ASN A 8 0.92 -4.30 9.94
N ARG A 9 -0.36 -3.91 10.08
CA ARG A 9 -0.94 -2.71 9.44
C ARG A 9 -0.43 -1.44 10.14
N GLN A 10 0.87 -1.20 10.02
CA GLN A 10 1.57 -0.08 10.66
C GLN A 10 2.07 0.88 9.59
N TRP A 11 1.91 2.18 9.84
CA TRP A 11 2.46 3.22 8.97
C TRP A 11 3.98 3.18 9.00
N THR A 12 4.60 2.72 7.91
CA THR A 12 6.06 2.66 7.79
C THR A 12 6.62 4.07 7.62
N LYS A 13 7.73 4.37 8.29
CA LYS A 13 8.42 5.66 8.10
C LYS A 13 9.19 5.65 6.78
N ASP A 14 9.31 6.83 6.16
CA ASP A 14 9.92 6.95 4.83
C ASP A 14 11.41 6.58 4.79
N ASP A 15 12.14 6.85 5.87
CA ASP A 15 13.56 6.55 6.06
C ASP A 15 13.84 5.05 6.21
N GLU A 16 12.86 4.28 6.66
CA GLU A 16 12.95 2.83 6.81
C GLU A 16 12.71 2.08 5.49
N ALA A 17 12.09 2.71 4.47
CA ALA A 17 11.78 2.09 3.19
C ALA A 17 12.82 2.42 2.12
N LEU A 18 13.76 1.50 1.89
CA LEU A 18 14.74 1.58 0.79
C LEU A 18 14.18 1.08 -0.54
N THR A 19 13.26 0.10 -0.49
CA THR A 19 12.66 -0.54 -1.66
C THR A 19 11.14 -0.54 -1.59
N CYS A 20 10.49 -0.61 -2.75
CA CYS A 20 9.05 -0.76 -2.86
C CYS A 20 8.60 -2.06 -2.21
N PHE A 21 7.69 -1.98 -1.23
CA PHE A 21 7.18 -3.15 -0.54
C PHE A 21 6.43 -4.15 -1.45
N GLY A 22 6.00 -3.72 -2.63
CA GLY A 22 5.28 -4.54 -3.60
C GLY A 22 6.14 -5.19 -4.67
N CYS A 23 7.28 -4.61 -5.04
CA CYS A 23 8.08 -5.07 -6.18
C CYS A 23 9.60 -4.99 -5.98
N ASP A 24 10.05 -4.67 -4.77
CA ASP A 24 11.46 -4.58 -4.35
C ASP A 24 12.33 -3.59 -5.16
N ARG A 25 11.74 -2.78 -6.03
CA ARG A 25 12.44 -1.69 -6.73
C ARG A 25 12.94 -0.65 -5.73
N GLU A 26 14.21 -0.27 -5.83
CA GLU A 26 14.81 0.81 -5.04
C GLU A 26 14.11 2.15 -5.27
N PHE A 27 13.91 2.90 -4.20
CA PHE A 27 13.45 4.27 -4.28
C PHE A 27 14.57 5.22 -4.67
N SER A 28 14.23 6.24 -5.43
CA SER A 28 15.16 7.25 -5.93
C SER A 28 14.43 8.56 -6.19
N ILE A 29 15.13 9.58 -6.68
CA ILE A 29 14.50 10.87 -7.04
C ILE A 29 13.37 10.67 -8.07
N SER A 30 13.53 9.72 -9.00
CA SER A 30 12.54 9.38 -10.02
C SER A 30 11.53 8.32 -9.57
N THR A 31 11.90 7.44 -8.64
CA THR A 31 11.00 6.44 -8.04
C THR A 31 10.58 6.90 -6.65
N ARG A 32 9.50 7.68 -6.57
CA ARG A 32 9.01 8.27 -5.32
C ARG A 32 8.27 7.25 -4.44
N ARG A 33 8.31 7.51 -3.13
CA ARG A 33 7.60 6.74 -2.09
C ARG A 33 6.14 7.15 -2.01
N HIS A 34 5.26 6.17 -1.86
CA HIS A 34 3.83 6.36 -1.64
C HIS A 34 3.28 5.37 -0.63
N HIS A 35 2.63 5.85 0.42
CA HIS A 35 1.96 4.95 1.37
C HIS A 35 0.67 4.35 0.81
N CYS A 36 0.41 3.10 1.16
CA CYS A 36 -0.94 2.55 1.12
C CYS A 36 -1.70 3.04 2.36
N ARG A 37 -2.85 3.69 2.17
CA ARG A 37 -3.68 4.22 3.28
C ARG A 37 -4.49 3.15 4.02
N ASN A 38 -4.41 1.88 3.59
CA ASN A 38 -5.04 0.75 4.27
C ASN A 38 -4.05 -0.06 5.12
N CYS A 39 -2.90 -0.47 4.54
CA CYS A 39 -1.91 -1.28 5.26
C CYS A 39 -0.72 -0.49 5.82
N GLY A 40 -0.52 0.77 5.43
CA GLY A 40 0.57 1.62 5.94
C GLY A 40 1.94 1.41 5.29
N GLY A 41 2.13 0.36 4.47
CA GLY A 41 3.39 0.12 3.75
C GLY A 41 3.69 1.15 2.66
N ILE A 42 4.95 1.22 2.25
CA ILE A 42 5.46 2.17 1.24
C ILE A 42 5.71 1.47 -0.10
N PHE A 43 5.19 2.08 -1.17
CA PHE A 43 5.15 1.53 -2.52
C PHE A 43 5.60 2.56 -3.56
N CYS A 44 6.00 2.08 -4.73
CA CYS A 44 6.16 2.94 -5.90
C CYS A 44 4.80 3.29 -6.52
N GLN A 45 4.80 4.20 -7.50
CA GLN A 45 3.58 4.66 -8.18
C GLN A 45 2.81 3.49 -8.81
N ASN A 46 3.51 2.52 -9.41
CA ASN A 46 2.88 1.40 -10.10
C ASN A 46 2.23 0.41 -9.12
N CYS A 47 2.88 0.13 -7.99
CA CYS A 47 2.33 -0.80 -6.99
C CYS A 47 1.21 -0.18 -6.12
N SER A 48 0.97 1.13 -6.25
CA SER A 48 -0.03 1.86 -5.48
C SER A 48 -0.86 2.82 -6.36
N SER A 49 -1.09 2.46 -7.61
CA SER A 49 -1.81 3.28 -8.59
C SER A 49 -3.32 3.36 -8.31
N ASN A 50 -3.87 2.42 -7.54
CA ASN A 50 -5.30 2.33 -7.28
C ASN A 50 -5.77 3.24 -6.14
N ARG A 51 -7.07 3.53 -6.15
CA ARG A 51 -7.79 4.19 -5.07
C ARG A 51 -9.02 3.37 -4.66
N ALA A 52 -9.25 3.23 -3.36
CA ALA A 52 -10.43 2.58 -2.81
C ALA A 52 -10.88 3.28 -1.53
N SER A 53 -12.18 3.21 -1.24
CA SER A 53 -12.72 3.59 0.07
C SER A 53 -12.25 2.59 1.13
N THR A 54 -11.98 3.07 2.33
CA THR A 54 -11.51 2.27 3.46
C THR A 54 -12.48 2.41 4.63
N THR A 55 -12.34 1.59 5.66
CA THR A 55 -13.14 1.75 6.90
C THR A 55 -12.96 3.13 7.55
N PHE A 56 -11.82 3.79 7.32
CA PHE A 56 -11.48 5.09 7.92
C PHE A 56 -11.78 6.30 7.02
N SER A 57 -12.07 6.08 5.73
CA SER A 57 -12.35 7.17 4.79
C SER A 57 -13.32 6.71 3.71
N LYS A 58 -14.46 7.41 3.61
CA LYS A 58 -15.46 7.17 2.55
C LYS A 58 -14.96 7.63 1.19
N ASP A 59 -14.11 8.66 1.15
CA ASP A 59 -13.48 9.11 -0.09
C ASP A 59 -12.38 8.12 -0.52
N PRO A 60 -12.31 7.75 -1.81
CA PRO A 60 -11.29 6.81 -2.29
C PRO A 60 -9.87 7.32 -2.05
N VAL A 61 -9.09 6.59 -1.25
CA VAL A 61 -7.70 6.90 -0.91
C VAL A 61 -6.73 5.97 -1.64
N ARG A 62 -5.48 6.41 -1.81
CA ARG A 62 -4.44 5.60 -2.47
C ARG A 62 -4.18 4.31 -1.69
N VAL A 63 -4.25 3.18 -2.38
CA VAL A 63 -3.96 1.85 -1.81
C VAL A 63 -3.02 1.05 -2.70
N CYS A 64 -2.30 0.09 -2.12
CA CYS A 64 -1.53 -0.87 -2.92
C CYS A 64 -2.45 -1.86 -3.65
N GLN A 65 -1.92 -2.56 -4.64
CA GLN A 65 -2.68 -3.56 -5.41
C GLN A 65 -3.40 -4.58 -4.52
N MET A 66 -2.69 -5.18 -3.55
CA MET A 66 -3.29 -6.19 -2.66
C MET A 66 -4.44 -5.63 -1.81
N CYS A 67 -4.27 -4.42 -1.25
CA CYS A 67 -5.34 -3.77 -0.48
C CYS A 67 -6.51 -3.35 -1.36
N TYR A 68 -6.25 -2.98 -2.62
CA TYR A 68 -7.33 -2.69 -3.56
C TYR A 68 -8.16 -3.94 -3.82
N GLU A 69 -7.52 -5.07 -4.09
CA GLU A 69 -8.18 -6.37 -4.27
C GLU A 69 -8.97 -6.76 -3.01
N GLU A 70 -8.39 -6.65 -1.81
CA GLU A 70 -9.08 -6.94 -0.54
C GLU A 70 -10.35 -6.07 -0.36
N LEU A 71 -10.24 -4.75 -0.58
CA LEU A 71 -11.33 -3.80 -0.36
C LEU A 71 -12.43 -3.88 -1.41
N THR A 72 -12.10 -4.33 -2.62
CA THR A 72 -13.07 -4.45 -3.74
C THR A 72 -13.65 -5.85 -3.90
N SER A 73 -12.89 -6.88 -3.50
CA SER A 73 -13.33 -8.28 -3.54
C SER A 73 -14.21 -8.64 -2.34
N ASN A 74 -14.10 -7.92 -1.21
CA ASN A 74 -14.99 -8.07 -0.05
C ASN A 74 -16.32 -7.30 -0.18
N ALA A 75 -16.75 -6.92 -1.39
CA ALA A 75 -18.11 -6.40 -1.61
C ALA A 75 -19.20 -7.50 -1.56
N ILE A 76 -18.87 -8.73 -1.14
CA ILE A 76 -19.85 -9.81 -0.91
C ILE A 76 -19.49 -10.60 0.36
N ASN A 77 -20.03 -10.15 1.48
CA ASN A 77 -20.89 -10.93 2.40
C ASN A 77 -21.49 -9.98 3.44
#